data_AF-A0A7C8CXZ3-F1
#
_entry.id   AF-A0A7C8CXZ3-F1
#
_cell.length_a   1.000
_cell.length_b   1.000
_cell.length_c   1.000
_cell.angle_alpha   90.00
_cell.angle_beta   90.00
_cell.angle_gamma   90.00
#
_symmetry.space_group_name_H-M   'P 1'
#
loop_
_entity.id
_entity.type
_entity.pdbx_description
1 polymer ?
#
loop_
_entity_poly.entity_id
_entity_poly.type
_entity_poly.pdbx_seq_one_letter_code
_entity_poly.pdbx_strand_id
1 'polypeptide(L)'
;MGFFGKLFGSTPSEPSPEVRALIVQLDDPDAAVRASAAESLGNLGGAAKAAGEKLLELLNDEDGDVCNKAADAYSKVERGF
;
A
#
# COMPACT_ATOMS: atom_id res chain seq x y z
N MET A 1 -31.18 -9.28 -32.03
CA MET A 1 -29.75 -8.91 -32.13
C MET A 1 -29.22 -8.72 -30.71
N GLY A 2 -28.08 -9.34 -30.42
CA GLY A 2 -27.65 -9.73 -29.07
C GLY A 2 -27.33 -8.58 -28.11
N PHE A 3 -27.60 -8.87 -26.84
CA PHE A 3 -27.05 -8.19 -25.67
C PHE A 3 -25.52 -8.16 -25.75
N PHE A 4 -24.93 -6.97 -25.92
CA PHE A 4 -23.52 -6.77 -25.60
C PHE A 4 -23.39 -6.67 -24.08
N GLY A 5 -23.23 -7.85 -23.47
CA GLY A 5 -22.86 -7.99 -22.08
C GLY A 5 -21.45 -7.46 -21.82
N LYS A 6 -21.32 -6.80 -20.67
CA LYS A 6 -20.12 -6.72 -19.82
C LYS A 6 -18.80 -6.42 -20.53
N LEU A 7 -18.54 -5.13 -20.69
CA LEU A 7 -17.20 -4.55 -20.87
C LEU A 7 -16.99 -3.41 -19.84
N PHE A 8 -17.23 -3.70 -18.57
CA PHE A 8 -16.52 -3.02 -17.48
C PHE A 8 -15.70 -4.11 -16.81
N GLY A 9 -14.59 -4.47 -17.46
CA GLY A 9 -13.48 -5.02 -16.71
C GLY A 9 -13.14 -3.98 -15.65
N SER A 10 -13.15 -4.38 -14.39
CA SER A 10 -12.66 -3.56 -13.30
C SER A 10 -11.23 -3.15 -13.65
N THR A 11 -11.07 -1.96 -14.24
CA THR A 11 -9.77 -1.31 -14.34
C THR A 11 -9.23 -1.30 -12.91
N PRO A 12 -7.99 -1.75 -12.65
CA PRO A 12 -7.36 -1.51 -11.37
C PRO A 12 -7.53 -0.02 -11.10
N SER A 13 -8.37 0.34 -10.13
CA SER A 13 -8.61 1.75 -9.82
C SER A 13 -7.25 2.31 -9.46
N GLU A 14 -6.79 3.33 -10.17
CA GLU A 14 -5.53 3.95 -9.82
C GLU A 14 -5.54 4.33 -8.33
N PRO A 15 -4.42 4.17 -7.61
CA PRO A 15 -4.37 4.52 -6.19
C PRO A 15 -4.83 5.96 -5.98
N SER A 16 -5.57 6.21 -4.91
CA SER A 16 -5.97 7.58 -4.58
C SER A 16 -4.72 8.46 -4.43
N PRO A 17 -4.82 9.78 -4.66
CA PRO A 17 -3.70 10.69 -4.43
C PRO A 17 -3.10 10.56 -3.02
N GLU A 18 -3.93 10.25 -2.02
CA GLU A 18 -3.53 10.00 -0.63
C GLU A 18 -2.63 8.76 -0.54
N VAL A 19 -3.01 7.64 -1.15
CA VAL A 19 -2.19 6.42 -1.19
C VAL A 19 -0.87 6.69 -1.90
N ARG A 20 -0.88 7.44 -3.01
CA ARG A 20 0.37 7.81 -3.72
C ARG A 20 1.29 8.66 -2.86
N ALA A 21 0.76 9.65 -2.14
CA ALA A 21 1.55 10.49 -1.25
C ALA A 21 2.20 9.67 -0.13
N LEU A 22 1.46 8.74 0.46
CA LEU A 22 1.98 7.84 1.49
C LEU A 22 3.04 6.88 0.93
N ILE A 23 2.88 6.37 -0.29
CA ILE A 23 3.90 5.53 -0.95
C ILE A 23 5.23 6.30 -1.09
N VAL A 24 5.18 7.58 -1.45
CA VAL A 24 6.40 8.41 -1.55
C VAL A 24 7.09 8.57 -0.20
N GLN A 25 6.32 8.68 0.90
CA GLN A 25 6.87 8.80 2.25
C GLN A 25 7.55 7.51 2.76
N LEU A 26 7.35 6.37 2.10
CA LEU A 26 8.09 5.15 2.41
C LEU A 26 9.58 5.24 2.05
N ASP A 27 10.00 6.25 1.27
CA ASP A 27 11.41 6.51 0.95
C ASP A 27 11.97 7.72 1.73
N ASP A 28 11.25 8.24 2.72
CA ASP A 28 11.71 9.39 3.50
C ASP A 28 13.00 9.07 4.27
N PRO A 29 13.98 9.98 4.33
CA PRO A 29 15.21 9.76 5.09
C PRO A 29 14.96 9.52 6.59
N ASP A 30 13.87 10.06 7.15
CA ASP A 30 13.50 9.85 8.54
C ASP A 30 12.73 8.53 8.72
N ALA A 31 13.28 7.63 9.54
CA ALA A 31 12.67 6.34 9.85
C ALA A 31 11.28 6.49 10.49
N ALA A 32 11.05 7.53 11.29
CA ALA A 32 9.74 7.77 11.90
C ALA A 32 8.68 8.11 10.83
N VAL A 33 9.07 8.82 9.76
CA VAL A 33 8.18 9.14 8.64
C VAL A 33 7.86 7.87 7.85
N ARG A 34 8.87 7.03 7.54
CA ARG A 34 8.65 5.74 6.86
C ARG A 34 7.72 4.83 7.65
N ALA A 35 7.95 4.68 8.96
CA ALA A 35 7.11 3.86 9.85
C ALA A 35 5.66 4.37 9.89
N SER A 36 5.47 5.69 10.00
CA SER A 36 4.15 6.32 10.01
C SER A 36 3.39 6.15 8.68
N ALA A 37 4.11 6.24 7.56
CA ALA A 37 3.57 6.00 6.24
C ALA A 37 3.13 4.54 6.06
N ALA A 38 3.98 3.58 6.47
CA ALA A 38 3.65 2.17 6.45
C ALA A 38 2.40 1.85 7.30
N GLU A 39 2.33 2.37 8.52
CA GLU A 39 1.17 2.22 9.40
C GLU A 39 -0.12 2.77 8.76
N SER A 40 -0.04 3.97 8.19
CA SER A 40 -1.17 4.62 7.53
C SER A 40 -1.67 3.81 6.32
N LEU A 41 -0.76 3.30 5.48
CA LEU A 41 -1.09 2.42 4.37
C LEU A 41 -1.73 1.11 4.85
N GLY A 42 -1.21 0.52 5.93
CA GLY A 42 -1.82 -0.65 6.55
C GLY A 42 -3.24 -0.40 7.04
N ASN A 43 -3.51 0.77 7.63
CA ASN A 43 -4.84 1.17 8.10
C ASN A 43 -5.83 1.42 6.96
N LEU A 44 -5.35 1.79 5.77
CA LEU A 44 -6.16 1.87 4.55
C LEU A 44 -6.48 0.48 3.96
N GLY A 45 -5.76 -0.57 4.38
CA GLY A 45 -6.01 -1.95 3.99
C GLY A 45 -6.00 -2.14 2.47
N GLY A 46 -6.98 -2.88 1.95
CA GLY A 46 -7.05 -3.20 0.52
C GLY A 46 -7.08 -2.00 -0.43
N ALA A 47 -7.50 -0.81 0.04
CA ALA A 47 -7.46 0.42 -0.76
C ALA A 47 -6.02 0.87 -1.07
N ALA A 48 -5.06 0.47 -0.23
CA ALA A 48 -3.63 0.74 -0.39
C ALA A 48 -2.86 -0.43 -1.01
N LYS A 49 -3.53 -1.38 -1.68
CA LYS A 49 -2.88 -2.53 -2.32
C LYS A 49 -1.75 -2.15 -3.29
N ALA A 50 -1.83 -0.97 -3.92
CA ALA A 50 -0.77 -0.44 -4.77
C ALA A 50 0.57 -0.20 -4.05
N ALA A 51 0.59 -0.14 -2.71
CA ALA A 51 1.80 -0.01 -1.92
C ALA A 51 2.50 -1.34 -1.63
N GLY A 52 1.93 -2.48 -2.03
CA GLY A 52 2.41 -3.81 -1.66
C GLY A 52 3.89 -4.05 -1.96
N GLU A 53 4.35 -3.74 -3.18
CA GLU A 53 5.77 -3.90 -3.54
C GLU A 53 6.68 -3.05 -2.67
N LYS A 54 6.29 -1.80 -2.39
CA LYS A 54 7.10 -0.88 -1.60
C LYS A 54 7.15 -1.30 -0.13
N LEU A 55 6.04 -1.72 0.45
CA LEU A 55 6.00 -2.28 1.80
C LEU A 55 6.84 -3.56 1.92
N LEU A 56 6.93 -4.37 0.85
CA LEU A 56 7.80 -5.55 0.81
C LEU A 56 9.29 -5.17 0.86
N GLU A 57 9.70 -4.09 0.18
CA GLU A 57 11.07 -3.58 0.25
C GLU A 57 11.45 -3.18 1.69
N LEU A 58 10.55 -2.47 2.39
CA LEU A 58 10.76 -2.00 3.77
C LEU A 58 10.84 -3.13 4.81
N LEU A 59 10.53 -4.37 4.45
CA LEU A 59 10.82 -5.52 5.33
C LEU A 59 12.33 -5.72 5.56
N ASN A 60 13.17 -5.12 4.72
CA ASN A 60 14.63 -5.13 4.89
C ASN A 60 15.17 -3.76 5.31
N ASP A 61 14.32 -2.86 5.81
CA ASP A 61 14.75 -1.57 6.34
C ASP A 61 15.71 -1.77 7.52
N GLU A 62 16.70 -0.87 7.66
CA GLU A 62 17.69 -0.92 8.73
C GLU A 62 17.07 -0.61 10.10
N ASP A 63 15.96 0.13 10.12
CA ASP A 63 15.20 0.43 11.32
C ASP A 63 14.17 -0.67 11.64
N GLY A 64 14.26 -1.21 12.86
CA GLY A 64 13.41 -2.31 13.29
C GLY A 64 11.93 -1.95 13.41
N ASP A 65 11.60 -0.71 13.78
CA ASP A 65 10.20 -0.27 13.87
C ASP A 65 9.61 -0.13 12.47
N VAL A 66 10.38 0.39 11.52
CA VAL A 66 9.97 0.47 10.11
C VAL A 66 9.69 -0.92 9.55
N CYS A 67 10.60 -1.89 9.74
CA CYS A 67 10.43 -3.27 9.30
C CYS A 67 9.15 -3.90 9.90
N ASN A 68 8.93 -3.74 11.21
CA ASN A 68 7.74 -4.27 11.88
C ASN A 68 6.44 -3.66 11.34
N LYS A 69 6.40 -2.34 11.14
CA LYS A 69 5.22 -1.64 10.57
C LYS A 69 4.96 -2.06 9.12
N ALA A 70 6.01 -2.21 8.33
CA ALA A 70 5.91 -2.67 6.95
C ALA A 70 5.34 -4.10 6.85
N ALA A 71 5.74 -5.02 7.74
CA ALA A 71 5.22 -6.39 7.77
C ALA A 71 3.72 -6.46 8.10
N ASP A 72 3.29 -5.71 9.10
CA ASP A 72 1.88 -5.60 9.48
C ASP A 72 1.06 -4.95 8.36
N ALA A 73 1.55 -3.83 7.81
CA ALA A 73 0.91 -3.13 6.71
C ALA A 73 0.79 -3.99 5.45
N TYR A 74 1.86 -4.67 5.02
CA TYR A 74 1.86 -5.57 3.87
C TYR A 74 0.78 -6.65 4.01
N SER A 75 0.70 -7.26 5.19
CA SER A 75 -0.32 -8.27 5.49
C SER A 75 -1.74 -7.70 5.35
N LYS A 76 -1.99 -6.47 5.81
CA LYS A 76 -3.30 -5.80 5.74
C LYS A 76 -3.68 -5.41 4.31
N VAL A 77 -2.76 -4.82 3.54
CA VAL A 77 -3.06 -4.35 2.18
C VAL A 77 -3.26 -5.51 1.20
N GLU A 78 -2.60 -6.65 1.41
CA GLU A 78 -2.78 -7.83 0.55
C GLU A 78 -4.03 -8.65 0.89
N ARG A 79 -4.42 -8.69 2.17
CA ARG A 79 -5.58 -9.47 2.63
C ARG A 79 -6.91 -8.76 2.41
N GLY A 80 -6.95 -7.42 2.43
CA GLY A 80 -8.12 -6.64 1.99
C GLY A 80 -9.43 -6.92 2.73
N PHE A 81 -9.38 -7.21 4.05
CA PHE A 81 -10.56 -7.43 4.90
C PHE A 81 -10.71 -6.32 5.93
#